data_AF-A0A158NC64-F1
#
_entry.id   AF-A0A158NC64-F1
#
_cell.length_a   1.000
_cell.length_b   1.000
_cell.length_c   1.000
_cell.angle_alpha   90.00
_cell.angle_beta   90.00
_cell.angle_gamma   90.00
#
_symmetry.space_group_name_H-M   'P 1'
#
loop_
_entity.id
_entity.type
_entity.pdbx_description
1 polymer ?
#
loop_
_entity_poly.entity_id
_entity_poly.type
_entity_poly.pdbx_seq_one_letter_code
_entity_poly.pdbx_strand_id
1 'polypeptide(L)'
;MKMRLNYYKVLGCNKDSTQEEIKHAYHRRLLQFHPDKNDAVDIQEFHDVKEAWRVLGYPQCRKKYDAACKQEQLEEQDSPVYARLTPHELEESALEDTLFYRCRCGENYFIERQALRKKNTVLQVMCDGCTLIIIVET
;
A
#
# COMPACT_ATOMS: atom_id res chain seq x y z
N MET A 1 9.45 4.79 0.75
CA MET A 1 9.58 4.07 2.04
C MET A 1 8.57 2.92 2.01
N LYS A 2 8.99 1.67 2.24
CA LYS A 2 8.07 0.51 2.20
C LYS A 2 7.22 0.48 3.49
N MET A 3 6.19 1.31 3.57
CA MET A 3 5.24 1.27 4.69
C MET A 3 4.04 0.35 4.39
N ARG A 4 4.27 -0.76 3.68
CA ARG A 4 3.23 -1.78 3.45
C ARG A 4 3.21 -2.88 4.51
N LEU A 5 4.25 -2.93 5.36
CA LEU A 5 4.30 -3.88 6.47
C LEU A 5 3.68 -3.24 7.72
N ASN A 6 2.56 -3.81 8.15
CA ASN A 6 1.92 -3.41 9.39
C ASN A 6 2.72 -3.99 10.56
N TYR A 7 3.59 -3.19 11.18
CA TYR A 7 4.46 -3.63 12.27
C TYR A 7 3.71 -4.20 13.48
N TYR A 8 2.45 -3.78 13.72
CA TYR A 8 1.61 -4.36 14.76
C TYR A 8 1.27 -5.82 14.42
N LYS A 9 0.97 -6.13 13.15
CA LYS A 9 0.74 -7.51 12.69
C LYS A 9 2.00 -8.37 12.80
N VAL A 10 3.17 -7.81 12.47
CA VAL A 10 4.47 -8.50 12.59
C VAL A 10 4.73 -8.92 14.03
N LEU A 11 4.52 -8.01 15.00
CA LEU A 11 4.66 -8.33 16.42
C LEU A 11 3.49 -9.19 16.96
N GLY A 12 2.36 -9.25 16.25
CA GLY A 12 1.15 -9.93 16.70
C GLY A 12 0.41 -9.16 17.80
N CYS A 13 0.41 -7.84 17.75
CA CYS A 13 -0.32 -6.95 18.66
C CYS A 13 -1.31 -6.05 17.89
N ASN A 14 -2.18 -5.35 18.61
CA ASN A 14 -3.12 -4.39 18.01
C ASN A 14 -2.52 -2.97 18.06
N LYS A 15 -3.02 -2.05 17.22
CA LYS A 15 -2.67 -0.64 17.25
C LYS A 15 -3.00 0.02 18.60
N ASP A 16 -4.00 -0.51 19.30
CA ASP A 16 -4.40 -0.06 20.64
C ASP A 16 -3.54 -0.64 21.78
N SER A 17 -2.59 -1.53 21.46
CA SER A 17 -1.78 -2.18 22.50
C SER A 17 -0.92 -1.18 23.26
N THR A 18 -0.77 -1.44 24.57
CA THR A 18 0.09 -0.65 25.44
C THR A 18 1.58 -0.91 25.13
N GLN A 19 2.47 -0.02 25.58
CA GLN A 19 3.91 -0.21 25.37
C GLN A 19 4.42 -1.52 26.00
N GLU A 20 3.84 -1.91 27.12
CA GLU A 20 4.16 -3.16 27.82
C GLU A 20 3.71 -4.38 27.02
N GLU A 21 2.51 -4.35 26.43
CA GLU A 21 2.02 -5.42 25.55
C GLU A 21 2.90 -5.58 24.31
N ILE A 22 3.33 -4.47 23.70
CA ILE A 22 4.24 -4.48 22.55
C ILE A 22 5.58 -5.11 22.93
N LYS A 23 6.10 -4.79 24.14
CA LYS A 23 7.32 -5.40 24.66
C LYS A 23 7.18 -6.90 24.88
N HIS A 24 6.09 -7.34 25.50
CA HIS A 24 5.82 -8.77 25.68
C HIS A 24 5.65 -9.49 24.34
N ALA A 25 4.97 -8.88 23.37
CA ALA A 25 4.78 -9.43 22.03
C ALA A 25 6.12 -9.60 21.30
N TYR A 26 6.99 -8.59 21.36
CA TYR A 26 8.35 -8.66 20.81
C TYR A 26 9.16 -9.80 21.43
N HIS A 27 9.16 -9.92 22.76
CA HIS A 27 9.91 -10.99 23.44
C HIS A 27 9.41 -12.39 23.04
N ARG A 28 8.10 -12.58 22.94
CA ARG A 28 7.51 -13.86 22.48
C ARG A 28 7.93 -14.20 21.05
N ARG A 29 7.85 -13.22 20.13
CA ARG A 29 8.25 -13.39 18.73
C ARG A 29 9.75 -13.65 18.58
N LEU A 30 10.57 -12.93 19.34
CA LEU A 30 12.03 -13.10 19.31
C LEU A 30 12.44 -14.51 19.77
N LEU A 31 11.77 -15.07 20.78
CA LEU A 31 12.01 -16.45 21.24
C LEU A 31 11.53 -17.50 20.24
N GLN A 32 10.44 -17.23 19.53
CA GLN A 32 9.89 -18.12 18.51
C GLN A 32 10.80 -18.21 17.27
N PHE A 33 11.42 -17.08 16.89
CA PHE A 33 12.24 -16.96 15.68
C PHE A 33 13.74 -16.86 15.98
N HIS A 34 14.19 -17.29 17.16
CA HIS A 34 15.61 -17.23 17.49
C HIS A 34 16.39 -18.30 16.70
N PRO A 35 17.42 -17.94 15.91
CA PRO A 35 18.15 -18.88 15.06
C PRO A 35 18.87 -19.98 15.85
N ASP A 36 19.21 -19.72 17.11
CA ASP A 36 19.83 -20.71 18.02
C ASP A 36 18.89 -21.85 18.45
N LYS A 37 17.57 -21.66 18.35
CA LYS A 37 16.57 -22.65 18.80
C LYS A 37 15.85 -23.37 17.67
N ASN A 38 15.96 -22.89 16.44
CA ASN A 38 15.31 -23.48 15.27
C ASN A 38 16.19 -23.25 14.04
N ASP A 39 16.78 -24.32 13.50
CA ASP A 39 17.58 -24.28 12.26
C ASP A 39 16.76 -23.97 10.99
N ALA A 40 15.43 -23.99 11.08
CA ALA A 40 14.50 -23.77 9.95
C ALA A 40 13.74 -22.43 10.02
N VAL A 41 14.19 -21.46 10.82
CA VAL A 41 13.51 -20.16 10.92
C VAL A 41 13.76 -19.32 9.68
N ASP A 42 12.69 -18.73 9.16
CA ASP A 42 12.76 -17.69 8.16
C ASP A 42 13.52 -16.47 8.71
N ILE A 43 14.74 -16.28 8.19
CA ILE A 43 15.62 -15.14 8.54
C ILE A 43 14.87 -13.81 8.31
N GLN A 44 13.96 -13.75 7.33
CA GLN A 44 13.18 -12.54 7.04
C GLN A 44 12.23 -12.18 8.18
N GLU A 45 11.49 -13.15 8.74
CA GLU A 45 10.57 -12.91 9.87
C GLU A 45 11.32 -12.37 11.10
N PHE A 46 12.53 -12.86 11.35
CA PHE A 46 13.37 -12.34 12.44
C PHE A 46 13.82 -10.90 12.20
N HIS A 47 14.18 -10.55 10.96
CA HIS A 47 14.48 -9.17 10.59
C HIS A 47 13.26 -8.25 10.72
N ASP A 48 12.09 -8.71 10.26
CA ASP A 48 10.85 -7.95 10.34
C ASP A 48 10.43 -7.69 11.79
N VAL A 49 10.54 -8.68 12.68
CA VAL A 49 10.26 -8.53 14.12
C VAL A 49 11.20 -7.50 14.77
N LYS A 50 12.49 -7.52 14.42
CA LYS A 50 13.46 -6.52 14.93
C LYS A 50 13.15 -5.13 14.40
N GLU A 51 12.80 -5.01 13.13
CA GLU A 51 12.44 -3.73 12.51
C GLU A 51 11.16 -3.17 13.12
N ALA A 52 10.14 -4.01 13.32
CA ALA A 52 8.91 -3.64 14.00
C ALA A 52 9.17 -3.13 15.43
N TRP A 53 10.07 -3.78 16.18
CA TRP A 53 10.46 -3.32 17.51
C TRP A 53 11.20 -1.97 17.48
N ARG A 54 12.08 -1.74 16.51
CA ARG A 54 12.78 -0.45 16.36
C ARG A 54 11.80 0.72 16.21
N VAL A 55 10.66 0.47 15.56
CA VAL A 55 9.63 1.48 15.30
C VAL A 55 8.61 1.57 16.44
N LEU A 56 8.08 0.45 16.93
CA LEU A 56 7.00 0.40 17.93
C LEU A 56 7.49 0.35 19.38
N GLY A 57 8.76 0.01 19.61
CA GLY A 57 9.35 -0.15 20.94
C GLY A 57 9.58 1.16 21.70
N TYR A 58 9.56 2.30 21.00
CA TYR A 58 9.75 3.63 21.59
C TYR A 58 8.54 4.53 21.32
N PRO A 59 8.01 5.24 22.32
CA PRO A 59 6.79 6.03 22.16
C PRO A 59 6.93 7.14 21.12
N GLN A 60 8.12 7.77 21.01
CA GLN A 60 8.40 8.77 19.99
C GLN A 60 8.42 8.21 18.57
N CYS A 61 8.96 7.00 18.39
CA CYS A 61 9.03 6.34 17.08
C CYS A 61 7.64 5.83 16.68
N ARG A 62 6.89 5.25 17.62
CA ARG A 62 5.50 4.82 17.44
C ARG A 62 4.62 5.97 16.99
N LYS A 63 4.71 7.13 17.65
CA LYS A 63 3.95 8.33 17.24
C LYS A 63 4.24 8.76 15.80
N LYS A 64 5.53 8.76 15.39
CA LYS A 64 5.92 9.10 14.01
C LYS A 64 5.37 8.08 13.01
N TYR A 65 5.45 6.80 13.33
CA TYR A 65 4.90 5.73 12.51
C TYR A 65 3.39 5.82 12.38
N ASP A 66 2.67 5.99 13.49
CA ASP A 66 1.21 6.13 13.49
C ASP A 66 0.76 7.37 12.71
N ALA A 67 1.51 8.48 12.80
CA ALA A 67 1.26 9.69 12.03
C ALA A 67 1.52 9.47 10.53
N ALA A 68 2.63 8.83 10.17
CA ALA A 68 2.96 8.54 8.78
C ALA A 68 1.95 7.58 8.14
N CYS A 69 1.56 6.50 8.84
CA CYS A 69 0.49 5.61 8.37
C CYS A 69 -0.84 6.36 8.20
N LYS A 70 -1.19 7.27 9.12
CA LYS A 70 -2.41 8.07 8.99
C LYS A 70 -2.32 9.03 7.79
N GLN A 71 -1.15 9.62 7.56
CA GLN A 71 -0.92 10.49 6.41
C GLN A 71 -1.03 9.73 5.10
N GLU A 72 -0.37 8.58 4.97
CA GLU A 72 -0.49 7.71 3.78
C GLU A 72 -1.95 7.30 3.52
N GLN A 73 -2.71 6.96 4.57
CA GLN A 73 -4.13 6.65 4.45
C GLN A 73 -4.97 7.84 3.96
N LEU A 74 -4.63 9.05 4.39
CA LEU A 74 -5.31 10.27 3.93
C LEU A 74 -4.90 10.60 2.48
N GLU A 75 -3.63 10.43 2.12
CA GLU A 75 -3.14 10.62 0.75
C GLU A 75 -3.76 9.62 -0.24
N GLU A 76 -3.98 8.37 0.17
CA GLU A 76 -4.73 7.39 -0.63
C GLU A 76 -6.19 7.79 -0.84
N GLN A 77 -6.81 8.44 0.16
CA GLN A 77 -8.21 8.86 0.11
C GLN A 77 -8.42 10.19 -0.63
N ASP A 78 -7.47 11.11 -0.56
CA ASP A 78 -7.54 12.46 -1.15
C ASP A 78 -6.99 12.51 -2.58
N SER A 79 -6.84 11.35 -3.23
CA SER A 79 -6.43 11.31 -4.62
C SER A 79 -7.47 12.04 -5.48
N PRO A 80 -7.08 13.01 -6.34
CA PRO A 80 -8.01 13.85 -7.07
C PRO A 80 -8.62 13.08 -8.26
N VAL A 81 -9.54 12.17 -7.93
CA VAL A 81 -10.24 11.33 -8.90
C VAL A 81 -11.20 12.20 -9.70
N TYR A 82 -10.90 12.35 -10.99
CA TYR A 82 -11.77 13.03 -11.95
C TYR A 82 -13.02 12.20 -12.28
N ALA A 83 -12.83 10.91 -12.55
CA ALA A 83 -13.91 10.00 -12.90
C ALA A 83 -13.58 8.55 -12.51
N ARG A 84 -14.63 7.77 -12.24
CA ARG A 84 -14.57 6.31 -12.17
C ARG A 84 -15.29 5.77 -13.39
N LEU A 85 -14.62 4.91 -14.15
CA LEU A 85 -15.06 4.44 -15.44
C LEU A 85 -15.00 2.91 -15.50
N THR A 86 -15.82 2.35 -16.37
CA THR A 86 -15.75 0.97 -16.81
C THR A 86 -15.03 0.90 -18.15
N PRO A 87 -14.46 -0.27 -18.54
CA PRO A 87 -13.81 -0.46 -19.83
C PRO A 87 -14.67 -0.06 -21.03
N HIS A 88 -16.00 -0.12 -20.89
CA HIS A 88 -16.96 0.21 -21.94
C HIS A 88 -17.14 1.72 -22.15
N GLU A 89 -16.74 2.55 -21.20
CA GLU A 89 -16.82 4.02 -21.28
C GLU A 89 -15.58 4.65 -21.92
N LEU A 90 -14.59 3.83 -22.31
CA LEU A 90 -13.36 4.28 -22.95
C LEU A 90 -13.50 4.29 -24.48
N GLU A 91 -12.86 5.25 -25.12
CA GLU A 91 -12.85 5.40 -26.58
C GLU A 91 -11.67 4.64 -27.21
N GLU A 92 -11.87 4.08 -28.41
CA GLU A 92 -10.81 3.37 -29.14
C GLU A 92 -9.89 4.34 -29.87
N SER A 93 -8.58 4.22 -29.63
CA SER A 93 -7.56 4.97 -30.37
C SER A 93 -7.35 4.39 -31.77
N ALA A 94 -6.87 5.21 -32.70
CA ALA A 94 -6.35 4.75 -33.99
C ALA A 94 -5.07 3.90 -33.87
N LEU A 95 -4.42 3.92 -32.70
CA LEU A 95 -3.32 3.02 -32.36
C LEU A 95 -3.89 1.67 -31.88
N GLU A 96 -3.38 0.57 -32.45
CA GLU A 96 -3.77 -0.79 -32.02
C GLU A 96 -3.54 -0.98 -30.51
N ASP A 97 -4.50 -1.64 -29.85
CA ASP A 97 -4.49 -2.00 -28.42
C ASP A 97 -4.50 -0.87 -27.37
N THR A 98 -4.75 0.38 -27.76
CA THR A 98 -4.86 1.51 -26.81
C THR A 98 -6.27 2.09 -26.77
N LEU A 99 -6.78 2.30 -25.56
CA LEU A 99 -8.02 3.02 -25.28
C LEU A 99 -7.68 4.39 -24.69
N PHE A 100 -8.56 5.38 -24.86
CA PHE A 100 -8.36 6.69 -24.28
C PHE A 100 -9.63 7.28 -23.67
N TYR A 101 -9.45 8.25 -22.78
CA TYR A 101 -10.53 9.05 -22.21
C TYR A 101 -10.12 10.52 -22.14
N ARG A 102 -11.02 11.44 -22.47
CA ARG A 102 -10.68 12.87 -22.54
C ARG A 102 -10.71 13.52 -21.17
N CYS A 103 -9.60 14.16 -20.78
CA CYS A 103 -9.51 14.94 -19.55
C CYS A 103 -10.07 16.36 -19.73
N ARG A 104 -10.54 16.97 -18.63
CA ARG A 104 -10.96 18.38 -18.58
C ARG A 104 -9.84 19.37 -18.92
N CYS A 105 -8.57 18.99 -18.76
CA CYS A 105 -7.43 19.85 -19.12
C CYS A 105 -7.17 19.92 -20.64
N GLY A 106 -7.84 19.10 -21.45
CA GLY A 106 -7.64 19.03 -22.90
C GLY A 106 -6.78 17.86 -23.37
N GLU A 107 -6.01 17.24 -22.48
CA GLU A 107 -5.24 16.02 -22.74
C GLU A 107 -6.09 14.75 -22.60
N ASN A 108 -5.52 13.60 -22.96
CA ASN A 108 -6.18 12.30 -22.86
C ASN A 108 -5.48 11.41 -21.83
N TYR A 109 -6.27 10.59 -21.14
CA TYR A 109 -5.78 9.43 -20.41
C TYR A 109 -5.61 8.28 -21.39
N PHE A 110 -4.47 7.60 -21.37
CA PHE A 110 -4.21 6.43 -22.22
C PHE A 110 -4.20 5.14 -21.39
N ILE A 111 -4.89 4.12 -21.88
CA ILE A 111 -5.04 2.82 -21.21
C ILE A 111 -4.78 1.71 -22.20
N GLU A 112 -3.86 0.80 -21.87
CA GLU A 112 -3.61 -0.39 -22.67
C GLU A 112 -4.72 -1.43 -22.47
N ARG A 113 -5.22 -2.03 -23.57
CA ARG A 113 -6.22 -3.12 -23.49
C ARG A 113 -5.72 -4.32 -22.68
N GLN A 114 -4.41 -4.55 -22.67
CA GLN A 114 -3.81 -5.64 -21.90
C GLN A 114 -4.00 -5.45 -20.38
N ALA A 115 -3.94 -4.21 -19.90
CA ALA A 115 -4.16 -3.90 -18.49
C ALA A 115 -5.59 -4.21 -18.05
N LEU A 116 -6.56 -4.06 -18.94
CA LEU A 116 -7.98 -4.32 -18.69
C LEU A 116 -8.37 -5.81 -18.71
N ARG A 117 -7.46 -6.71 -19.14
CA ARG A 117 -7.74 -8.16 -19.13
C ARG A 117 -7.78 -8.75 -17.72
N LYS A 118 -7.21 -8.06 -16.72
CA LYS A 118 -7.17 -8.51 -15.33
C LYS A 118 -8.51 -8.26 -14.64
N LYS A 119 -9.38 -9.26 -14.61
CA LYS A 119 -10.69 -9.15 -13.93
C LYS A 119 -10.58 -8.76 -12.46
N ASN A 120 -11.54 -8.00 -11.96
CA ASN A 120 -11.64 -7.52 -10.58
C ASN A 120 -10.44 -6.67 -10.13
N THR A 121 -9.93 -5.84 -11.05
CA THR A 121 -8.79 -4.95 -10.78
C THR A 121 -9.22 -3.49 -10.93
N VAL A 122 -8.70 -2.66 -10.03
CA VAL A 122 -8.85 -1.20 -10.07
C VAL A 122 -7.57 -0.61 -10.66
N LEU A 123 -7.67 0.02 -11.83
CA LEU A 123 -6.55 0.70 -12.47
C LEU A 123 -6.63 2.20 -12.20
N GLN A 124 -5.54 2.79 -11.73
CA GLN A 124 -5.42 4.24 -11.59
C GLN A 124 -4.58 4.76 -12.76
N VAL A 125 -5.15 5.69 -13.54
CA VAL A 125 -4.50 6.26 -14.72
C VAL A 125 -4.36 7.75 -14.52
N MET A 126 -3.12 8.24 -14.58
CA MET A 126 -2.81 9.65 -14.43
C MET A 126 -2.94 10.38 -15.77
N CYS A 127 -3.36 11.64 -15.72
CA CYS A 127 -3.37 12.48 -16.90
C CYS A 127 -1.96 13.01 -17.20
N ASP A 128 -1.57 13.07 -18.47
CA ASP A 128 -0.28 13.66 -18.86
C ASP A 128 -0.24 15.19 -18.70
N GLY A 129 -1.42 15.84 -18.66
CA GLY A 129 -1.54 17.30 -18.61
C GLY A 129 -1.94 17.89 -17.26
N CYS A 130 -2.29 17.08 -16.26
CA CYS A 130 -2.71 17.60 -14.94
C CYS A 130 -2.54 16.56 -13.83
N THR A 131 -2.82 16.95 -12.58
CA THR A 131 -2.73 16.07 -11.41
C THR A 131 -3.95 15.16 -11.22
N LEU A 132 -4.95 15.25 -12.10
CA LEU A 132 -6.16 14.43 -12.01
C LEU A 132 -5.88 12.99 -12.40
N ILE A 133 -6.60 12.08 -11.76
CA ILE A 133 -6.56 10.66 -12.08
C ILE A 133 -7.95 10.16 -12.46
N ILE A 134 -8.03 9.15 -13.32
CA ILE A 134 -9.23 8.35 -13.49
C ILE A 134 -9.02 6.97 -12.89
N ILE A 135 -10.11 6.37 -12.44
CA ILE A 135 -10.14 5.00 -11.96
C ILE A 135 -10.89 4.16 -12.98
N VAL A 136 -10.29 3.08 -13.47
CA VAL A 136 -10.96 2.12 -14.35
C VAL A 136 -11.15 0.79 -13.62
N GLU A 137 -12.40 0.38 -13.44
CA GLU A 137 -12.79 -0.85 -12.73
C GLU A 137 -13.11 -1.96 -13.74
N THR A 138 -12.40 -3.10 -13.65
CA THR A 138 -12.43 -4.21 -14.62
C THR A 138 -12.97 -5.52 -14.06
#